data_AF-A0A1G9L5V1-F1
#
_entry.id   AF-A0A1G9L5V1-F1
#
_cell.length_a   1.000
_cell.length_b   1.000
_cell.length_c   1.000
_cell.angle_alpha   90.00
_cell.angle_beta   90.00
_cell.angle_gamma   90.00
#
_symmetry.space_group_name_H-M   'P 1'
#
loop_
_entity.id
_entity.type
_entity.pdbx_description
1 polymer ?
#
loop_
_entity_poly.entity_id
_entity_poly.type
_entity_poly.pdbx_seq_one_letter_code
_entity_poly.pdbx_strand_id
1 'polypeptide(L)'
;MTDKSIHKAGLYALGVISLSIWALLLWDHFHGGVPSHHLLAKKELPKISNWWGAITVPLASYLLLNRIKKRITFENGSIDQNSIKHIVYPFLIALIYAVTLAVSFTTGNPQISGFLFQGLFVVAIFFPIYKAEYFLGFILGLVYAFGGVLPIIISSFLAIISYLLYNFLRPVFIRIGVMAGLMKKT
;
A
#
# COMPACT_ATOMS: atom_id res chain seq x y z
N MET A 1 -10.55 -0.08 -23.31
CA MET A 1 -11.62 -0.56 -22.40
C MET A 1 -12.58 0.59 -22.14
N THR A 2 -13.89 0.35 -21.97
CA THR A 2 -14.86 1.40 -21.65
C THR A 2 -14.85 1.73 -20.14
N ASP A 3 -15.27 2.94 -19.73
CA ASP A 3 -15.34 3.34 -18.30
C ASP A 3 -16.14 2.34 -17.45
N LYS A 4 -17.20 1.77 -18.04
CA LYS A 4 -18.03 0.71 -17.45
C LYS A 4 -17.23 -0.56 -17.14
N SER A 5 -16.23 -0.90 -17.94
CA SER A 5 -15.38 -2.08 -17.74
C SER A 5 -14.42 -1.91 -16.58
N ILE A 6 -13.77 -0.74 -16.42
CA ILE A 6 -12.94 -0.45 -15.24
C ILE A 6 -13.77 -0.41 -13.97
N HIS A 7 -14.96 0.18 -14.01
CA HIS A 7 -15.84 0.19 -12.85
C HIS A 7 -16.19 -1.23 -12.40
N LYS A 8 -16.57 -2.11 -13.33
CA LYS A 8 -16.80 -3.53 -13.05
C LYS A 8 -15.55 -4.22 -12.47
N ALA A 9 -14.38 -3.99 -13.06
CA ALA A 9 -13.12 -4.55 -12.56
C ALA A 9 -12.81 -4.08 -11.13
N GLY A 10 -13.04 -2.81 -10.82
CA GLY A 10 -12.91 -2.28 -9.46
C GLY A 10 -13.88 -2.92 -8.46
N LEU A 11 -15.13 -3.15 -8.87
CA LEU A 11 -16.10 -3.86 -8.03
C LEU A 11 -15.74 -5.33 -7.83
N TYR A 12 -15.25 -6.03 -8.86
CA TYR A 12 -14.75 -7.40 -8.73
C TYR A 12 -13.54 -7.45 -7.79
N ALA A 13 -12.59 -6.54 -7.94
CA ALA A 13 -11.44 -6.45 -7.04
C ALA A 13 -11.87 -6.20 -5.58
N LEU A 14 -12.78 -5.27 -5.36
CA LEU A 14 -13.34 -4.99 -4.04
C LEU A 14 -14.06 -6.22 -3.45
N GLY A 15 -14.84 -6.92 -4.26
CA GLY A 15 -15.52 -8.15 -3.86
C GLY A 15 -14.54 -9.24 -3.45
N VAL A 16 -13.50 -9.49 -4.27
CA VAL A 16 -12.43 -10.45 -3.98
C VAL A 16 -11.69 -10.08 -2.69
N ILE A 17 -11.29 -8.82 -2.52
CA ILE A 17 -10.63 -8.34 -1.30
C ILE A 17 -11.53 -8.57 -0.09
N SER A 18 -12.80 -8.16 -0.15
CA SER A 18 -13.74 -8.29 0.97
C SER A 18 -13.96 -9.74 1.36
N LEU A 19 -14.22 -10.62 0.39
CA LEU A 19 -14.38 -12.05 0.64
C LEU A 19 -13.12 -12.68 1.22
N SER A 20 -11.94 -12.26 0.76
CA SER A 20 -10.66 -12.79 1.26
C SER A 20 -10.43 -12.41 2.72
N ILE A 21 -10.75 -11.17 3.11
CA ILE A 21 -10.63 -10.72 4.50
C ILE A 21 -11.64 -11.42 5.40
N TRP A 22 -12.90 -11.58 4.96
CA TRP A 22 -13.89 -12.33 5.72
C TRP A 22 -13.51 -13.80 5.87
N ALA A 23 -13.01 -14.44 4.82
CA ALA A 23 -12.53 -15.82 4.88
C ALA A 23 -11.37 -15.96 5.87
N LEU A 24 -10.41 -15.03 5.86
CA LEU A 24 -9.29 -15.02 6.80
C LEU A 24 -9.76 -14.85 8.26
N LEU A 25 -10.66 -13.90 8.53
CA LEU A 25 -11.16 -13.66 9.88
C LEU A 25 -12.03 -14.81 10.41
N LEU A 26 -12.83 -15.44 9.54
CA LEU A 26 -13.59 -16.63 9.89
C LEU A 26 -12.66 -17.81 10.18
N TRP A 27 -11.61 -17.99 9.37
CA TRP A 27 -10.58 -19.00 9.64
C TRP A 27 -9.97 -18.80 11.03
N ASP A 28 -9.50 -17.59 11.33
CA ASP A 28 -8.93 -17.25 12.64
C ASP A 28 -9.94 -17.47 13.77
N HIS A 29 -11.22 -17.11 13.57
CA HIS A 29 -12.27 -17.32 14.56
C HIS A 29 -12.42 -18.79 14.96
N PHE A 30 -12.34 -19.72 13.99
CA PHE A 30 -12.44 -21.16 14.24
C PHE A 30 -11.12 -21.83 14.64
N HIS A 31 -9.96 -21.19 14.44
CA HIS A 31 -8.61 -21.77 14.64
C HIS A 31 -7.78 -21.08 15.74
N GLY A 32 -8.43 -20.52 16.76
CA GLY A 32 -7.71 -19.91 17.90
C GLY A 32 -8.19 -18.52 18.29
N GLY A 33 -9.21 -18.01 17.60
CA GLY A 33 -9.79 -16.69 17.83
C GLY A 33 -9.11 -15.60 17.01
N VAL A 34 -9.85 -14.52 16.75
CA VAL A 34 -9.35 -13.40 15.95
C VAL A 34 -8.30 -12.61 16.73
N PRO A 35 -7.06 -12.49 16.22
CA PRO A 35 -5.99 -11.82 16.92
C PRO A 35 -6.29 -10.34 17.18
N SER A 36 -5.55 -9.77 18.13
CA SER A 36 -5.57 -8.33 18.36
C SER A 36 -4.14 -7.85 18.61
N HIS A 37 -3.74 -6.76 17.96
CA HIS A 37 -2.38 -6.25 18.02
C HIS A 37 -2.33 -4.98 18.85
N HIS A 38 -1.33 -4.88 19.73
CA HIS A 38 -1.00 -3.61 20.37
C HIS A 38 -0.33 -2.68 19.34
N LEU A 39 -0.69 -1.40 19.38
CA LEU A 39 -0.02 -0.41 18.55
C LEU A 39 1.49 -0.42 18.79
N LEU A 40 2.27 -0.36 17.70
CA LEU A 40 3.74 -0.33 17.72
C LEU A 40 4.39 -1.47 18.53
N ALA A 41 3.70 -2.61 18.68
CA ALA A 41 4.14 -3.73 19.53
C ALA A 41 4.43 -3.35 21.00
N LYS A 42 3.88 -2.23 21.49
CA LYS A 42 4.03 -1.79 22.89
C LYS A 42 2.80 -2.20 23.70
N LYS A 43 3.00 -3.03 24.73
CA LYS A 43 1.91 -3.55 25.58
C LYS A 43 1.08 -2.45 26.27
N GLU A 44 1.68 -1.30 26.53
CA GLU A 44 1.03 -0.15 27.17
C GLU A 44 0.08 0.60 26.23
N LEU A 45 0.20 0.41 24.91
CA LEU A 45 -0.65 1.07 23.93
C LEU A 45 -1.94 0.27 23.64
N PRO A 46 -3.01 0.93 23.18
CA PRO A 46 -4.27 0.27 22.86
C PRO A 46 -4.11 -0.96 21.95
N LYS A 47 -4.85 -2.01 22.29
CA LYS A 47 -4.95 -3.24 21.51
C LYS A 47 -6.10 -3.10 20.53
N ILE A 48 -5.83 -3.32 19.24
CA ILE A 48 -6.84 -3.24 18.18
C ILE A 48 -7.11 -4.65 17.67
N SER A 49 -8.39 -5.05 17.66
CA SER A 49 -8.80 -6.35 17.13
C SER A 49 -8.80 -6.38 15.60
N ASN A 50 -8.40 -7.52 15.03
CA ASN A 50 -8.41 -7.72 13.58
C ASN A 50 -9.82 -7.79 13.00
N TRP A 51 -10.86 -7.96 13.84
CA TRP A 51 -12.26 -7.87 13.41
C TRP A 51 -12.59 -6.59 12.66
N TRP A 52 -11.99 -5.47 13.06
CA TRP A 52 -12.17 -4.20 12.35
C TRP A 52 -11.72 -4.28 10.89
N GLY A 53 -10.78 -5.17 10.57
CA GLY A 53 -10.35 -5.45 9.21
C GLY A 53 -11.47 -5.81 8.24
N ALA A 54 -12.54 -6.46 8.73
CA ALA A 54 -13.71 -6.82 7.93
C ALA A 54 -14.40 -5.60 7.29
N ILE A 55 -14.27 -4.43 7.92
CA ILE A 55 -14.86 -3.17 7.45
C ILE A 55 -13.76 -2.24 6.92
N THR A 56 -12.66 -2.09 7.65
CA THR A 56 -11.63 -1.09 7.32
C THR A 56 -10.90 -1.41 6.02
N VAL A 57 -10.61 -2.69 5.74
CA VAL A 57 -9.87 -3.08 4.53
C VAL A 57 -10.74 -2.92 3.27
N PRO A 58 -12.00 -3.40 3.22
CA PRO A 58 -12.90 -3.11 2.10
C PRO A 58 -13.12 -1.61 1.88
N LEU A 59 -13.35 -0.85 2.96
CA LEU A 59 -13.57 0.59 2.86
C LEU A 59 -12.34 1.32 2.29
N ALA A 60 -11.15 1.04 2.82
CA ALA A 60 -9.90 1.60 2.29
C ALA A 60 -9.70 1.20 0.83
N SER A 61 -9.93 -0.06 0.49
CA SER A 61 -9.81 -0.56 -0.89
C SER A 61 -10.76 0.16 -1.84
N TYR A 62 -12.02 0.36 -1.44
CA TYR A 62 -12.99 1.12 -2.22
C TYR A 62 -12.55 2.56 -2.47
N LEU A 63 -12.09 3.26 -1.43
CA LEU A 63 -11.61 4.65 -1.55
C LEU A 63 -10.39 4.74 -2.47
N LEU A 64 -9.43 3.81 -2.34
CA LEU A 64 -8.23 3.79 -3.17
C LEU A 64 -8.55 3.44 -4.63
N LEU A 65 -9.38 2.43 -4.88
CA LEU A 65 -9.82 2.07 -6.23
C LEU A 65 -10.56 3.23 -6.92
N ASN A 66 -11.40 3.96 -6.19
CA ASN A 66 -12.05 5.16 -6.73
C ASN A 66 -11.07 6.28 -7.03
N ARG A 67 -10.04 6.47 -6.19
CA ARG A 67 -8.99 7.45 -6.43
C ARG A 67 -8.15 7.10 -7.66
N ILE A 68 -7.84 5.81 -7.86
CA ILE A 68 -7.18 5.29 -9.05
C ILE A 68 -8.02 5.56 -10.30
N LYS A 69 -9.31 5.16 -10.27
CA LYS A 69 -10.25 5.40 -11.37
C LYS A 69 -10.30 6.88 -11.75
N LYS A 70 -10.55 7.75 -10.77
CA LYS A 70 -10.67 9.20 -11.00
C LYS A 70 -9.42 9.78 -11.66
N ARG A 71 -8.23 9.35 -11.24
CA ARG A 71 -6.96 9.84 -11.79
C ARG A 71 -6.80 9.45 -13.26
N ILE A 72 -7.06 8.19 -13.61
CA ILE A 72 -6.87 7.69 -14.99
C ILE A 72 -7.87 8.31 -15.94
N THR A 73 -9.14 8.43 -15.52
CA THR A 73 -10.17 9.09 -16.33
C THR A 73 -9.82 10.55 -16.59
N PHE A 74 -9.21 11.23 -15.62
CA PHE A 74 -8.77 12.63 -15.76
C PHE A 74 -7.52 12.79 -16.62
N GLU A 75 -6.49 11.96 -16.44
CA GLU A 75 -5.20 12.11 -17.14
C GLU A 75 -5.27 11.71 -18.61
N ASN A 76 -5.99 10.65 -18.95
CA ASN A 76 -5.88 10.04 -20.29
C ASN A 76 -7.13 10.25 -21.17
N GLY A 77 -8.24 10.76 -20.62
CA GLY A 77 -9.53 10.94 -21.32
C GLY A 77 -10.21 9.65 -21.80
N SER A 78 -9.43 8.60 -22.08
CA SER A 78 -9.85 7.25 -22.46
C SER A 78 -8.87 6.22 -21.88
N ILE A 79 -9.36 5.00 -21.66
CA ILE A 79 -8.58 3.94 -21.00
C ILE A 79 -7.98 3.01 -22.06
N ASP A 80 -6.66 3.08 -22.21
CA ASP A 80 -5.86 2.20 -23.06
C ASP A 80 -5.14 1.09 -22.24
N GLN A 81 -4.49 0.15 -22.93
CA GLN A 81 -3.75 -0.94 -22.27
C GLN A 81 -2.53 -0.45 -21.48
N ASN A 82 -1.89 0.64 -21.92
CA ASN A 82 -0.75 1.21 -21.21
C ASN A 82 -1.16 1.79 -19.85
N SER A 83 -2.33 2.44 -19.78
CA SER A 83 -2.92 2.95 -18.53
C SER A 83 -3.08 1.84 -17.48
N ILE A 84 -3.48 0.63 -17.89
CA ILE A 84 -3.67 -0.50 -16.98
C ILE A 84 -2.32 -1.00 -16.43
N LYS A 85 -1.28 -1.06 -17.27
CA LYS A 85 0.07 -1.41 -16.83
C LYS A 85 0.59 -0.44 -15.77
N HIS A 86 0.29 0.85 -15.92
CA HIS A 86 0.61 1.88 -14.94
C HIS A 86 -0.15 1.75 -13.61
N ILE A 87 -1.15 0.88 -13.52
CA ILE A 87 -1.84 0.53 -12.27
C ILE A 87 -1.27 -0.76 -11.68
N VAL A 88 -1.22 -1.80 -12.51
CA VAL A 88 -0.95 -3.17 -12.08
C VAL A 88 0.50 -3.33 -11.62
N TYR A 89 1.47 -2.76 -12.33
CA TYR A 89 2.87 -2.90 -11.92
C TYR A 89 3.17 -2.24 -10.56
N PRO A 90 2.79 -0.97 -10.31
CA PRO A 90 2.91 -0.37 -8.98
C PRO A 90 2.26 -1.17 -7.86
N PHE A 91 1.03 -1.66 -8.10
CA PHE A 91 0.31 -2.49 -7.15
C PHE A 91 1.07 -3.78 -6.81
N LEU A 92 1.51 -4.52 -7.84
CA LEU A 92 2.22 -5.79 -7.65
C LEU A 92 3.58 -5.60 -6.97
N ILE A 93 4.33 -4.56 -7.35
CA ILE A 93 5.62 -4.26 -6.74
C ILE A 93 5.44 -3.97 -5.24
N ALA A 94 4.46 -3.12 -4.89
CA ALA A 94 4.17 -2.82 -3.49
C ALA A 94 3.67 -4.04 -2.71
N LEU A 95 2.85 -4.90 -3.34
CA LEU A 95 2.36 -6.13 -2.75
C LEU A 95 3.51 -7.10 -2.43
N ILE A 96 4.38 -7.36 -3.39
CA ILE A 96 5.56 -8.23 -3.20
C ILE A 96 6.48 -7.66 -2.13
N TYR A 97 6.68 -6.35 -2.12
CA TYR A 97 7.49 -5.67 -1.12
C TYR A 97 6.91 -5.83 0.29
N ALA A 98 5.61 -5.59 0.44
CA ALA A 98 4.91 -5.75 1.72
C ALA A 98 4.89 -7.20 2.20
N VAL A 99 4.68 -8.17 1.31
CA VAL A 99 4.75 -9.59 1.64
C VAL A 99 6.16 -9.96 2.11
N THR A 100 7.20 -9.50 1.43
CA THR A 100 8.60 -9.73 1.86
C THR A 100 8.86 -9.14 3.25
N LEU A 101 8.37 -7.93 3.52
CA LEU A 101 8.46 -7.30 4.83
C LEU A 101 7.71 -8.10 5.90
N ALA A 102 6.47 -8.49 5.62
CA ALA A 102 5.63 -9.29 6.51
C ALA A 102 6.28 -10.64 6.84
N VAL A 103 6.75 -11.38 5.83
CA VAL A 103 7.43 -12.66 6.01
C VAL A 103 8.71 -12.50 6.83
N SER A 104 9.52 -11.48 6.56
CA SER A 104 10.75 -11.22 7.33
C SER A 104 10.45 -10.95 8.81
N PHE A 105 9.35 -10.25 9.10
CA PHE A 105 8.90 -9.99 10.47
C PHE A 105 8.38 -11.27 11.15
N THR A 106 7.51 -12.03 10.49
CA THR A 106 6.88 -13.23 11.08
C THR A 106 7.84 -14.41 11.25
N THR A 107 8.89 -14.49 10.43
CA THR A 107 9.97 -15.49 10.55
C THR A 107 11.00 -15.15 11.62
N GLY A 108 10.78 -14.09 12.41
CA GLY A 108 11.65 -13.73 13.53
C GLY A 108 12.93 -13.00 13.10
N ASN A 109 12.92 -12.36 11.93
CA ASN A 109 14.04 -11.54 11.45
C ASN A 109 13.69 -10.04 11.45
N PRO A 110 13.47 -9.43 12.64
CA PRO A 110 12.98 -8.07 12.75
C PRO A 110 13.96 -7.04 12.18
N GLN A 111 15.26 -7.34 12.17
CA GLN A 111 16.29 -6.48 11.57
C GLN A 111 16.06 -6.29 10.07
N ILE A 112 15.80 -7.37 9.33
CA ILE A 112 15.50 -7.30 7.89
C ILE A 112 14.22 -6.51 7.65
N SER A 113 13.16 -6.80 8.41
CA SER A 113 11.90 -6.07 8.28
C SER A 113 12.07 -4.57 8.59
N GLY A 114 12.94 -4.22 9.54
CA GLY A 114 13.31 -2.85 9.89
C GLY A 114 14.04 -2.14 8.75
N PHE A 115 15.03 -2.80 8.14
CA PHE A 115 15.74 -2.25 6.98
C PHE A 115 14.82 -2.06 5.77
N LEU A 116 13.92 -3.00 5.51
CA LEU A 116 12.91 -2.86 4.47
C LEU A 116 12.00 -1.65 4.78
N PHE A 117 11.44 -1.59 5.99
CA PHE A 117 10.59 -0.46 6.36
C PHE A 117 11.29 0.90 6.21
N GLN A 118 12.53 1.02 6.66
CA GLN A 118 13.35 2.24 6.51
C GLN A 118 13.70 2.53 5.04
N GLY A 119 13.96 1.49 4.25
CA GLY A 119 14.24 1.59 2.82
C GLY A 119 13.12 2.27 2.03
N LEU A 120 11.86 2.20 2.49
CA LEU A 120 10.74 2.92 1.87
C LEU A 120 10.98 4.42 1.78
N PHE A 121 11.66 5.04 2.75
CA PHE A 121 11.97 6.47 2.70
C PHE A 121 12.98 6.80 1.61
N VAL A 122 13.97 5.93 1.39
CA VAL A 122 14.95 6.08 0.30
C VAL A 122 14.24 5.92 -1.04
N VAL A 123 13.40 4.89 -1.18
CA VAL A 123 12.62 4.65 -2.40
C VAL A 123 11.68 5.83 -2.70
N ALA A 124 11.06 6.42 -1.68
CA ALA A 124 10.14 7.55 -1.82
C ALA A 124 10.79 8.83 -2.39
N ILE A 125 12.11 9.00 -2.26
CA ILE A 125 12.82 10.12 -2.88
C ILE A 125 12.80 9.99 -4.40
N PHE A 126 12.91 8.77 -4.92
CA PHE A 126 13.04 8.52 -6.37
C PHE A 126 11.71 8.14 -7.04
N PHE A 127 10.81 7.49 -6.32
CA PHE A 127 9.56 6.95 -6.84
C PHE A 127 8.34 7.47 -6.06
N PRO A 128 7.21 7.78 -6.73
CA PRO A 128 6.02 8.31 -6.08
C PRO A 128 5.21 7.20 -5.41
N ILE A 129 5.78 6.56 -4.40
CA ILE A 129 5.15 5.41 -3.69
C ILE A 129 3.93 5.82 -2.84
N TYR A 130 3.63 7.11 -2.74
CA TYR A 130 2.39 7.64 -2.15
C TYR A 130 1.15 7.47 -3.04
N LYS A 131 1.32 7.02 -4.31
CA LYS A 131 0.17 6.78 -5.19
C LYS A 131 -0.70 5.62 -4.68
N ALA A 132 -1.99 5.71 -4.97
CA ALA A 132 -3.02 4.82 -4.41
C ALA A 132 -2.80 3.33 -4.73
N GLU A 133 -2.17 3.01 -5.86
CA GLU A 133 -1.85 1.64 -6.27
C GLU A 133 -0.81 0.99 -5.38
N TYR A 134 0.29 1.71 -5.10
CA TYR A 134 1.33 1.26 -4.17
C TYR A 134 0.73 1.09 -2.78
N PHE A 135 -0.05 2.08 -2.35
CA PHE A 135 -0.68 2.07 -1.03
C PHE A 135 -1.66 0.90 -0.86
N LEU A 136 -2.46 0.58 -1.88
CA LEU A 136 -3.37 -0.58 -1.87
C LEU A 136 -2.59 -1.90 -1.80
N GLY A 137 -1.59 -2.08 -2.66
CA GLY A 137 -0.76 -3.29 -2.66
C GLY A 137 -0.04 -3.49 -1.33
N PHE A 138 0.50 -2.40 -0.77
CA PHE A 138 1.21 -2.43 0.51
C PHE A 138 0.28 -2.77 1.68
N ILE A 139 -0.93 -2.20 1.75
CA ILE A 139 -1.93 -2.58 2.76
C ILE A 139 -2.23 -4.08 2.65
N LEU A 140 -2.62 -4.56 1.47
CA LEU A 140 -3.04 -5.96 1.31
C LEU A 140 -1.92 -6.96 1.65
N GLY A 141 -0.67 -6.64 1.32
CA GLY A 141 0.47 -7.49 1.66
C GLY A 141 0.78 -7.58 3.16
N LEU A 142 0.39 -6.56 3.93
CA LEU A 142 0.63 -6.51 5.38
C LEU A 142 -0.54 -7.03 6.22
N VAL A 143 -1.75 -7.10 5.67
CA VAL A 143 -2.98 -7.42 6.43
C VAL A 143 -2.89 -8.78 7.11
N TYR A 144 -2.25 -9.77 6.49
CA TYR A 144 -2.09 -11.10 7.09
C TYR A 144 -1.22 -11.06 8.36
N ALA A 145 -0.11 -10.30 8.36
CA ALA A 145 0.83 -10.28 9.48
C ALA A 145 0.44 -9.30 10.60
N PHE A 146 -0.23 -8.19 10.25
CA PHE A 146 -0.44 -7.07 11.16
C PHE A 146 -1.92 -6.69 11.35
N GLY A 147 -2.84 -7.43 10.73
CA GLY A 147 -4.27 -7.17 10.79
C GLY A 147 -4.76 -6.09 9.82
N GLY A 148 -6.06 -5.80 9.86
CA GLY A 148 -6.69 -4.90 8.88
C GLY A 148 -6.61 -3.40 9.18
N VAL A 149 -6.26 -2.99 10.40
CA VAL A 149 -6.27 -1.57 10.82
C VAL A 149 -4.87 -0.98 10.85
N LEU A 150 -3.91 -1.71 11.43
CA LEU A 150 -2.56 -1.21 11.64
C LEU A 150 -1.84 -0.88 10.32
N PRO A 151 -1.89 -1.73 9.27
CA PRO A 151 -1.35 -1.38 7.97
C PRO A 151 -1.98 -0.12 7.38
N ILE A 152 -3.29 0.11 7.54
CA ILE A 152 -3.95 1.30 7.00
C ILE A 152 -3.39 2.55 7.66
N ILE A 153 -3.28 2.57 8.99
CA ILE A 153 -2.76 3.71 9.76
C ILE A 153 -1.31 4.00 9.37
N ILE A 154 -0.43 2.99 9.49
CA ILE A 154 0.99 3.15 9.20
C ILE A 154 1.21 3.56 7.75
N SER A 155 0.49 2.94 6.83
CA SER A 155 0.70 3.18 5.41
C SER A 155 0.11 4.54 4.98
N SER A 156 -0.93 5.04 5.66
CA SER A 156 -1.42 6.42 5.48
C SER A 156 -0.36 7.43 5.88
N PHE A 157 0.28 7.21 7.03
CA PHE A 157 1.39 8.04 7.49
C PHE A 157 2.58 7.99 6.52
N LEU A 158 2.96 6.79 6.06
CA LEU A 158 3.99 6.61 5.05
C LEU A 158 3.64 7.30 3.73
N ALA A 159 2.39 7.30 3.30
CA ALA A 159 1.96 7.98 2.08
C ALA A 159 2.15 9.50 2.19
N ILE A 160 1.84 10.09 3.36
CA ILE A 160 2.07 11.52 3.62
C ILE A 160 3.56 11.83 3.56
N ILE A 161 4.40 11.07 4.29
CA ILE A 161 5.85 11.29 4.26
C ILE A 161 6.42 11.09 2.86
N SER A 162 5.99 10.04 2.16
CA SER A 162 6.47 9.74 0.81
C SER A 162 6.07 10.83 -0.19
N TYR A 163 4.89 11.43 -0.03
CA TYR A 163 4.48 12.60 -0.79
C TYR A 163 5.41 13.80 -0.54
N LEU A 164 5.79 14.04 0.72
CA LEU A 164 6.71 15.12 1.07
C LEU A 164 8.11 14.86 0.50
N LEU A 165 8.65 13.66 0.67
CA LEU A 165 9.96 13.26 0.14
C LEU A 165 10.02 13.40 -1.38
N TYR A 166 9.03 12.87 -2.08
CA TYR A 166 9.00 12.87 -3.54
C TYR A 166 8.85 14.28 -4.13
N ASN A 167 8.05 15.15 -3.52
CA ASN A 167 7.77 16.47 -4.10
C ASN A 167 8.74 17.56 -3.63
N PHE A 168 9.29 17.48 -2.41
CA PHE A 168 10.16 18.51 -1.85
C PHE A 168 11.63 18.13 -1.84
N LEU A 169 11.99 16.88 -1.53
CA LEU A 169 13.39 16.47 -1.48
C LEU A 169 13.94 16.06 -2.85
N ARG A 170 13.15 15.34 -3.67
CA ARG A 170 13.58 14.92 -5.02
C ARG A 170 14.12 16.07 -5.89
N PRO A 171 13.48 17.26 -5.96
CA PRO A 171 14.02 18.37 -6.77
C PRO A 171 15.38 18.86 -6.28
N VAL A 172 15.64 18.81 -4.96
CA VAL A 172 16.93 19.18 -4.37
C VAL A 172 18.02 18.21 -4.83
N PHE A 173 17.75 16.89 -4.73
CA PHE A 173 18.69 15.87 -5.20
C PHE A 173 18.97 15.98 -6.69
N ILE A 174 17.94 16.23 -7.51
CA ILE A 174 18.13 16.44 -8.96
C ILE A 174 18.98 17.68 -9.22
N ARG A 175 18.73 18.80 -8.54
CA ARG A 175 19.55 20.02 -8.69
C ARG A 175 21.01 19.78 -8.32
N ILE A 176 21.27 19.10 -7.21
CA ILE A 176 22.63 18.75 -6.77
C ILE A 176 23.30 17.84 -7.81
N GLY A 177 22.59 16.83 -8.33
CA GLY A 177 23.10 15.94 -9.37
C GLY A 177 23.45 16.67 -10.67
N VAL A 178 22.65 17.67 -11.07
CA VAL A 178 22.95 18.52 -12.22
C VAL A 178 24.17 19.42 -11.95
N MET A 179 24.26 20.03 -10.77
CA MET A 179 25.41 20.87 -10.38
C MET A 179 26.72 20.08 -10.30
N ALA A 180 26.66 18.83 -9.86
CA ALA A 180 27.81 17.92 -9.80
C ALA A 180 28.19 17.33 -11.17
N GLY A 181 27.46 17.66 -12.24
CA GLY A 181 27.69 17.12 -13.59
C GLY A 181 27.27 15.64 -13.77
N LEU A 182 26.59 15.06 -12.77
CA LEU A 182 26.14 13.66 -12.79
C LEU A 182 24.83 13.46 -13.56
N MET A 183 24.05 14.53 -13.79
CA MET A 183 22.78 14.48 -14.51
C MET A 183 22.67 15.60 -15.55
N LYS A 184 22.17 15.29 -16.75
CA LYS A 184 21.81 16.31 -17.75
C LYS A 184 20.53 17.04 -17.32
N LYS A 185 20.52 18.35 -17.53
CA LYS A 185 19.35 19.21 -17.29
C LYS A 185 18.27 18.84 -18.32
N THR A 186 17.26 18.07 -17.91
CA THR A 186 16.04 17.80 -18.66
C THR A 186 15.03 18.92 -18.47
#